data_AF-A0A7V7E8J8-F1
#
_entry.id   AF-A0A7V7E8J8-F1
#
_cell.length_a   1.000
_cell.length_b   1.000
_cell.length_c   1.000
_cell.angle_alpha   90.00
_cell.angle_beta   90.00
_cell.angle_gamma   90.00
#
_symmetry.space_group_name_H-M   'P 1'
#
loop_
_entity.id
_entity.type
_entity.pdbx_description
1 polymer ?
#
loop_
_entity_poly.entity_id
_entity_poly.type
_entity_poly.pdbx_seq_one_letter_code
_entity_poly.pdbx_strand_id
1 'polypeptide(L)'
;MTDILIWAPEMSVGNADIDFQHKKILDAANMVRGLSGAEDRDIILAALDEVVEYTLAHFAFEEAALKSCGFSGFVEHKAQHDGIRE
;
A
#
# COMPACT_ATOMS: atom_id res chain seq x y z
N MET A 1 8.18 15.34 -12.14
CA MET A 1 9.04 14.75 -11.09
C MET A 1 8.94 13.23 -11.22
N THR A 2 10.04 12.57 -11.57
CA THR A 2 10.11 11.16 -12.04
C THR A 2 10.75 10.20 -11.04
N ASP A 3 11.02 10.64 -9.80
CA ASP A 3 11.88 9.89 -8.87
C ASP A 3 11.20 8.65 -8.29
N ILE A 4 11.34 7.50 -8.94
CA ILE A 4 10.79 6.19 -8.54
C ILE A 4 10.89 5.94 -7.03
N LEU A 5 9.82 5.42 -6.43
CA LEU A 5 9.82 4.95 -5.05
C LEU A 5 10.59 3.63 -4.97
N ILE A 6 11.63 3.58 -4.14
CA ILE A 6 12.47 2.39 -3.99
C ILE A 6 12.27 1.85 -2.57
N TRP A 7 12.03 0.54 -2.47
CA TRP A 7 12.00 -0.14 -1.19
C TRP A 7 13.33 0.05 -0.46
N ALA A 8 13.26 0.51 0.79
CA ALA A 8 14.43 0.68 1.65
C ALA A 8 14.33 -0.28 2.85
N PRO A 9 15.45 -0.82 3.36
CA PRO A 9 15.43 -1.72 4.52
C PRO A 9 14.69 -1.16 5.75
N GLU A 10 14.68 0.17 5.92
CA GLU A 10 14.02 0.89 7.01
C GLU A 10 12.49 0.80 6.96
N MET A 11 11.92 0.40 5.82
CA MET A 11 10.48 0.17 5.64
C MET A 11 10.03 -1.23 6.11
N SER A 12 10.99 -2.11 6.41
CA SER A 12 10.68 -3.47 6.90
C SER A 12 10.09 -3.43 8.30
N VAL A 13 9.05 -4.23 8.52
CA VAL A 13 8.48 -4.48 9.85
C VAL A 13 8.93 -5.82 10.45
N GLY A 14 9.87 -6.51 9.79
CA GLY A 14 10.37 -7.82 10.20
C GLY A 14 9.42 -9.00 9.92
N ASN A 15 8.30 -8.75 9.22
CA ASN A 15 7.38 -9.78 8.76
C ASN A 15 7.46 -9.88 7.23
N ALA A 16 7.90 -11.04 6.73
CA ALA A 16 8.17 -11.24 5.31
C ALA A 16 6.93 -11.07 4.41
N ASP A 17 5.75 -11.48 4.89
CA ASP A 17 4.50 -11.38 4.13
C ASP A 17 4.03 -9.92 4.04
N ILE A 18 4.14 -9.17 5.15
CA ILE A 18 3.81 -7.74 5.19
C ILE A 18 4.81 -6.93 4.34
N ASP A 19 6.10 -7.19 4.48
CA ASP A 19 7.13 -6.51 3.68
C ASP A 19 6.96 -6.78 2.17
N PHE A 20 6.51 -7.98 1.80
CA PHE A 20 6.18 -8.30 0.41
C PHE A 20 5.00 -7.45 -0.08
N GLN A 21 3.95 -7.31 0.72
CA GLN A 21 2.79 -6.48 0.37
C GLN A 21 3.15 -5.00 0.26
N HIS A 22 3.98 -4.46 1.16
CA HIS A 22 4.46 -3.07 1.06
C HIS A 22 5.19 -2.83 -0.26
N LYS A 23 6.08 -3.75 -0.68
CA LYS A 23 6.77 -3.66 -1.98
C LYS A 23 5.79 -3.63 -3.15
N LYS A 24 4.71 -4.41 -3.09
CA LYS A 24 3.66 -4.39 -4.12
C LYS A 24 2.92 -3.07 -4.21
N ILE A 25 2.64 -2.43 -3.07
CA ILE A 25 2.07 -1.07 -3.05
C ILE A 25 3.03 -0.07 -3.70
N LEU A 26 4.34 -0.15 -3.41
CA LEU A 26 5.34 0.71 -4.07
C LEU A 26 5.42 0.47 -5.58
N ASP A 27 5.38 -0.79 -6.02
CA ASP A 27 5.38 -1.16 -7.44
C ASP A 27 4.16 -0.56 -8.16
N ALA A 28 2.96 -0.70 -7.59
CA ALA A 28 1.73 -0.12 -8.14
C ALA A 28 1.79 1.42 -8.18
N ALA A 29 2.28 2.05 -7.11
CA ALA A 29 2.46 3.50 -7.07
C ALA A 29 3.47 3.99 -8.13
N ASN A 30 4.54 3.23 -8.38
CA ASN A 30 5.50 3.53 -9.44
C ASN A 30 4.90 3.40 -10.83
N MET A 31 3.97 2.45 -11.05
CA MET A 31 3.25 2.32 -12.32
C MET A 31 2.45 3.59 -12.62
N VAL A 32 1.66 4.06 -11.66
CA VAL A 32 0.89 5.32 -11.80
C VAL A 32 1.81 6.49 -12.14
N ARG A 33 2.98 6.57 -11.49
CA ARG A 33 3.94 7.65 -11.75
C ARG A 33 4.58 7.58 -13.13
N GLY A 34 4.82 6.37 -13.64
CA GLY A 34 5.27 6.16 -15.02
C GLY A 34 4.26 6.67 -16.06
N LEU A 35 2.99 6.77 -15.68
CA LEU A 35 1.89 7.26 -16.51
C LEU A 35 1.63 8.77 -16.36
N SER A 36 2.41 9.50 -15.56
CA SER A 36 2.19 10.93 -15.25
C SER A 36 2.25 11.90 -16.44
N GLY A 37 2.60 11.43 -17.63
CA GLY A 37 2.53 12.17 -18.90
C GLY A 37 1.68 11.49 -19.98
N ALA A 38 0.95 10.42 -19.64
CA ALA A 38 0.05 9.75 -20.56
C ALA A 38 -1.22 10.58 -20.79
N GLU A 39 -1.72 10.61 -22.02
CA GLU A 39 -3.00 11.25 -22.36
C GLU A 39 -4.20 10.32 -22.17
N ASP A 40 -3.94 9.02 -22.04
CA ASP A 40 -4.98 8.01 -21.87
C ASP A 40 -5.45 7.95 -20.41
N ARG A 41 -6.62 8.56 -20.20
CA ARG A 41 -7.29 8.62 -18.89
C ARG A 41 -7.68 7.24 -18.36
N ASP A 42 -8.09 6.31 -19.22
CA ASP A 42 -8.60 5.01 -18.77
C ASP A 42 -7.45 4.16 -18.22
N ILE A 43 -6.27 4.25 -18.84
CA ILE A 43 -5.05 3.61 -18.33
C ILE A 43 -4.63 4.19 -16.98
N ILE A 44 -4.71 5.52 -16.82
CA ILE A 44 -4.39 6.18 -15.55
C ILE A 44 -5.36 5.73 -14.44
N LEU A 45 -6.67 5.67 -14.73
CA LEU A 45 -7.68 5.24 -13.78
C LEU A 45 -7.47 3.77 -13.38
N ALA A 46 -7.21 2.88 -14.32
CA ALA A 46 -6.94 1.47 -14.02
C ALA A 46 -5.70 1.29 -13.13
N ALA A 47 -4.64 2.06 -13.36
CA ALA A 47 -3.45 2.02 -12.51
C ALA A 47 -3.70 2.59 -11.11
N LEU A 48 -4.54 3.62 -10.99
CA LEU A 48 -4.97 4.15 -9.69
C LEU A 48 -5.83 3.14 -8.92
N ASP A 49 -6.75 2.46 -9.61
CA ASP A 49 -7.59 1.41 -9.02
C ASP A 49 -6.72 0.28 -8.48
N GLU A 50 -5.67 -0.13 -9.21
CA GLU A 50 -4.73 -1.16 -8.76
C GLU A 50 -4.01 -0.75 -7.45
N VAL A 51 -3.59 0.51 -7.32
CA VAL A 51 -3.00 1.03 -6.07
C VAL A 51 -4.00 0.92 -4.93
N VAL A 52 -5.24 1.37 -5.15
CA VAL A 52 -6.30 1.33 -4.12
C VAL A 52 -6.60 -0.10 -3.70
N GLU A 53 -6.76 -1.03 -4.65
CA GLU A 53 -7.05 -2.44 -4.37
C GLU A 53 -5.95 -3.09 -3.53
N TYR A 54 -4.68 -2.91 -3.90
CA TYR A 54 -3.56 -3.45 -3.12
C TYR A 54 -3.48 -2.86 -1.72
N THR A 55 -3.68 -1.55 -1.57
CA THR A 55 -3.67 -0.89 -0.25
C THR A 55 -4.78 -1.42 0.65
N LEU A 56 -6.01 -1.56 0.12
CA LEU A 56 -7.14 -2.09 0.90
C LEU A 56 -6.93 -3.55 1.30
N ALA A 57 -6.43 -4.39 0.38
CA ALA A 57 -6.13 -5.78 0.66
C ALA A 57 -5.02 -5.92 1.72
N HIS A 58 -3.98 -5.09 1.63
CA HIS A 58 -2.89 -5.04 2.59
C HIS A 58 -3.39 -4.67 4.00
N PHE A 59 -4.18 -3.60 4.12
CA PHE A 59 -4.74 -3.20 5.41
C PHE A 59 -5.60 -4.30 6.03
N ALA A 60 -6.44 -4.98 5.23
CA ALA A 60 -7.26 -6.08 5.72
C ALA A 60 -6.41 -7.26 6.23
N PHE A 61 -5.32 -7.60 5.52
CA PHE A 61 -4.38 -8.64 5.93
C PHE A 61 -3.68 -8.28 7.23
N GLU A 62 -3.10 -7.08 7.31
CA GLU A 62 -2.36 -6.62 8.49
C GLU A 62 -3.29 -6.51 9.71
N GLU A 63 -4.48 -5.92 9.57
CA GLU A 63 -5.46 -5.84 10.65
C GLU A 63 -5.86 -7.22 11.18
N ALA A 64 -6.05 -8.21 10.30
CA ALA A 64 -6.33 -9.58 10.71
C ALA A 64 -5.14 -10.18 11.49
N ALA A 65 -3.91 -9.97 11.01
CA ALA A 65 -2.70 -10.45 11.68
C ALA A 65 -2.53 -9.80 13.06
N LEU A 66 -2.60 -8.47 13.16
CA LEU A 66 -2.47 -7.71 14.41
C LEU A 66 -3.55 -8.10 15.44
N LYS A 67 -4.79 -8.28 14.98
CA LYS A 67 -5.89 -8.72 15.85
C LYS A 67 -5.66 -10.15 16.35
N SER A 68 -5.18 -11.04 15.48
CA SER A 68 -4.98 -12.46 15.83
C SER A 68 -3.89 -12.68 16.87
N CYS A 69 -2.84 -11.84 16.89
CA CYS A 69 -1.76 -11.91 17.85
C CYS A 69 -1.99 -11.04 19.11
N GLY A 70 -3.12 -10.34 19.20
CA GLY A 70 -3.44 -9.49 20.35
C GLY A 70 -2.56 -8.25 20.46
N PHE A 71 -2.13 -7.67 19.33
CA PHE A 71 -1.29 -6.47 19.32
C PHE A 71 -1.96 -5.31 20.07
N SER A 72 -1.27 -4.76 21.07
CA SER A 72 -1.82 -3.72 21.94
C SER A 72 -2.16 -2.41 21.20
N GLY A 73 -1.47 -2.13 20.10
CA GLY A 73 -1.70 -0.95 19.26
C GLY A 73 -2.77 -1.12 18.18
N PHE A 74 -3.49 -2.24 18.13
CA PHE A 74 -4.42 -2.56 17.04
C PHE A 74 -5.48 -1.45 16.78
N VAL A 75 -6.05 -0.87 17.85
CA VAL A 75 -7.10 0.15 17.71
C VAL A 75 -6.55 1.42 17.05
N GLU A 76 -5.38 1.89 17.49
CA GLU A 76 -4.73 3.07 16.92
C GLU A 76 -4.32 2.83 15.47
N HIS A 77 -3.72 1.67 15.17
CA HIS A 77 -3.29 1.30 13.82
C HIS A 77 -4.47 1.21 12.85
N LYS A 78 -5.56 0.56 13.27
CA LYS A 78 -6.78 0.47 12.44
C LYS A 78 -7.38 1.86 12.19
N ALA A 79 -7.37 2.76 13.17
CA ALA A 79 -7.87 4.11 12.97
C ALA A 79 -7.06 4.88 11.90
N GLN A 80 -5.75 4.66 11.82
CA GLN A 80 -4.92 5.23 10.76
C GLN A 80 -5.31 4.67 9.38
N HIS A 81 -5.55 3.36 9.27
CA HIS A 81 -6.04 2.77 8.02
C HIS A 81 -7.41 3.31 7.62
N ASP A 82 -8.34 3.43 8.58
CA ASP A 82 -9.68 3.96 8.33
C ASP A 82 -9.61 5.41 7.82
N GLY A 83 -8.74 6.25 8.37
CA GLY A 83 -8.53 7.62 7.88
C GLY A 83 -7.94 7.72 6.47
N ILE A 84 -7.32 6.65 5.94
CA ILE A 84 -6.84 6.57 4.55
C ILE A 84 -7.95 6.07 3.60
N ARG A 85 -8.93 5.31 4.13
CA ARG A 85 -10.07 4.78 3.36
C ARG A 85 -11.14 5.83 3.05
N GLU A 86 -11.16 6.92 3.79
CA GLU A 86 -12.08 8.07 3.63
C GLU A 86 -11.63 9.03 2.53
#